data_AF-A0A444JZS4-F1
#
_entry.id   AF-A0A444JZS4-F1
#
_cell.length_a   1.000
_cell.length_b   1.000
_cell.length_c   1.000
_cell.angle_alpha   90.00
_cell.angle_beta   90.00
_cell.angle_gamma   90.00
#
_symmetry.space_group_name_H-M   'P 1'
#
loop_
_entity.id
_entity.type
_entity.pdbx_description
1 polymer ?
#
loop_
_entity_poly.entity_id
_entity_poly.type
_entity_poly.pdbx_seq_one_letter_code
_entity_poly.pdbx_strand_id
1 'polypeptide(L)'
;MGNIAMKRQGVPPKTVLPARPSAIIFDFDGVILDSAEIKAQAFAEIYSEKGEEWAAFILDYQRKHGGVSRREKFKHFDKTMLGQEPTEERLSFLSQRFTDIVFKKLLSAPFIP
;
A
#
# COMPACT_ATOMS: atom_id res chain seq x y z
N MET A 1 50.58 -10.72 33.30
CA MET A 1 49.78 -9.51 33.61
C MET A 1 48.73 -9.33 32.52
N GLY A 2 47.46 -9.22 32.89
CA GLY A 2 46.42 -8.55 32.10
C GLY A 2 45.68 -9.36 31.04
N ASN A 3 44.56 -9.96 31.43
CA ASN A 3 43.57 -10.62 30.58
C ASN A 3 42.78 -9.59 29.76
N ILE A 4 42.74 -9.70 28.43
CA ILE A 4 41.96 -8.82 27.55
C ILE A 4 40.52 -9.34 27.52
N ALA A 5 39.65 -8.73 28.31
CA ALA A 5 38.23 -9.04 28.34
C ALA A 5 37.55 -8.55 27.05
N MET A 6 37.13 -9.48 26.19
CA MET A 6 36.19 -9.22 25.10
C MET A 6 34.87 -8.65 25.66
N LYS A 7 34.56 -7.39 25.31
CA LYS A 7 33.24 -6.80 25.53
C LYS A 7 32.21 -7.54 24.65
N ARG A 8 31.38 -8.37 25.27
CA ARG A 8 30.15 -8.89 24.64
C ARG A 8 29.18 -7.71 24.48
N GLN A 9 28.89 -7.32 23.24
CA GLN A 9 27.80 -6.39 22.96
C GLN A 9 26.48 -7.07 23.34
N GLY A 10 25.76 -6.48 24.29
CA GLY A 10 24.49 -7.01 24.79
C GLY A 10 23.42 -6.96 23.71
N VAL A 11 22.72 -8.08 23.53
CA VAL A 11 21.49 -8.15 22.72
C VAL A 11 20.50 -7.12 23.29
N PRO A 12 19.90 -6.24 22.47
CA PRO A 12 18.91 -5.29 22.97
C PRO A 12 17.78 -6.06 23.67
N PRO A 13 17.28 -5.57 24.81
CA PRO A 13 16.21 -6.24 25.53
C PRO A 13 15.02 -6.41 24.60
N LYS A 14 14.52 -7.65 24.45
CA LYS A 14 13.27 -7.91 23.74
C LYS A 14 12.20 -7.05 24.40
N THR A 15 11.61 -6.13 23.65
CA THR A 15 10.50 -5.31 24.13
C THR A 15 9.36 -6.24 24.55
N VAL A 16 9.09 -6.31 25.85
CA VAL A 16 7.96 -7.07 26.38
C VAL A 16 6.73 -6.19 26.19
N LEU A 17 5.82 -6.61 25.31
CA LEU A 17 4.53 -5.92 25.17
C LEU A 17 3.76 -5.97 26.51
N PRO A 18 3.03 -4.92 26.88
CA PRO A 18 2.25 -4.91 28.12
C PRO A 18 1.22 -6.06 28.10
N ALA A 19 0.97 -6.66 29.26
CA ALA A 19 0.07 -7.82 29.41
C ALA A 19 -1.36 -7.55 28.93
N ARG A 20 -1.77 -6.28 28.88
CA ARG A 20 -3.03 -5.81 28.30
C ARG A 20 -2.79 -4.48 27.60
N PRO A 21 -3.14 -4.35 26.30
CA PRO A 21 -3.05 -3.07 25.62
C PRO A 21 -4.11 -2.10 26.15
N SER A 22 -3.73 -0.84 26.39
CA SER A 22 -4.68 0.22 26.75
C SER A 22 -5.52 0.69 25.56
N ALA A 23 -5.03 0.46 24.34
CA ALA A 23 -5.70 0.79 23.09
C ALA A 23 -5.27 -0.17 21.98
N ILE A 24 -6.18 -0.42 21.03
CA ILE A 24 -5.92 -1.15 19.79
C ILE A 24 -6.32 -0.23 18.64
N ILE A 25 -5.41 -0.01 17.69
CA ILE A 25 -5.68 0.78 16.49
C ILE A 25 -5.77 -0.21 15.33
N PHE A 26 -6.93 -0.26 14.71
CA PHE A 26 -7.16 -1.05 13.51
C PHE A 26 -6.99 -0.16 12.29
N ASP A 27 -6.27 -0.67 11.29
CA ASP A 27 -6.46 -0.18 9.93
C ASP A 27 -7.86 -0.59 9.43
N PHE A 28 -8.27 -0.08 8.28
CA PHE A 28 -9.59 -0.36 7.70
C PHE A 28 -9.52 -1.44 6.62
N ASP A 29 -8.71 -1.23 5.58
CA ASP A 29 -8.71 -2.09 4.40
C ASP A 29 -7.91 -3.38 4.61
N GLY A 30 -8.55 -4.53 4.39
CA GLY A 30 -7.96 -5.84 4.68
C GLY A 30 -7.92 -6.18 6.18
N VAL A 31 -8.46 -5.31 7.04
CA VAL A 31 -8.54 -5.52 8.50
C VAL A 31 -9.98 -5.51 8.98
N ILE A 32 -10.75 -4.47 8.64
CA ILE A 32 -12.18 -4.38 8.94
C ILE A 32 -13.00 -4.82 7.71
N LEU A 33 -12.65 -4.31 6.54
CA LEU A 33 -13.35 -4.57 5.29
C LEU A 33 -12.42 -5.29 4.30
N ASP A 34 -12.91 -6.31 3.60
CA ASP A 34 -12.14 -7.00 2.56
C ASP A 34 -12.09 -6.18 1.27
N SER A 35 -11.32 -5.10 1.33
CA SER A 35 -11.23 -4.06 0.29
C SER A 35 -9.83 -3.87 -0.29
N ALA A 36 -8.83 -4.60 0.22
CA ALA A 36 -7.44 -4.44 -0.21
C ALA A 36 -7.28 -4.78 -1.71
N GLU A 37 -7.83 -5.90 -2.15
CA GLU A 37 -7.76 -6.34 -3.55
C GLU A 37 -8.64 -5.46 -4.47
N ILE A 38 -9.77 -4.95 -3.98
CA ILE A 38 -10.64 -4.01 -4.71
C ILE A 38 -9.84 -2.79 -5.17
N LYS A 39 -9.01 -2.24 -4.27
CA LYS A 39 -8.16 -1.07 -4.57
C LYS A 39 -7.04 -1.43 -5.55
N ALA A 40 -6.45 -2.61 -5.43
CA ALA A 40 -5.43 -3.10 -6.35
C ALA A 40 -6.00 -3.19 -7.77
N GLN A 41 -7.16 -3.81 -7.91
CA GLN A 41 -7.88 -3.94 -9.18
C GLN A 41 -8.31 -2.58 -9.75
N ALA A 42 -8.72 -1.63 -8.91
CA ALA A 42 -9.10 -0.29 -9.38
C ALA A 42 -7.91 0.45 -10.00
N PHE A 43 -6.70 0.33 -9.45
CA PHE A 43 -5.51 0.87 -10.12
C PHE A 43 -5.27 0.15 -11.45
N ALA A 44 -5.33 -1.18 -11.50
CA ALA A 44 -5.11 -1.92 -12.73
C ALA A 44 -6.14 -1.56 -13.83
N GLU A 45 -7.41 -1.41 -13.46
CA GLU A 45 -8.51 -1.04 -14.35
C GLU A 45 -8.27 0.32 -15.03
N ILE A 46 -7.77 1.31 -14.29
CA ILE A 46 -7.43 2.63 -14.82
C ILE A 46 -6.38 2.57 -15.94
N TYR A 47 -5.51 1.57 -15.92
CA TYR A 47 -4.45 1.37 -16.90
C TYR A 47 -4.70 0.18 -17.84
N SER A 48 -5.87 -0.45 -17.77
CA SER A 48 -6.19 -1.69 -18.50
C SER A 48 -6.06 -1.55 -20.02
N GLU A 49 -6.39 -0.39 -20.58
CA GLU A 49 -6.25 -0.08 -22.01
C GLU A 49 -4.79 -0.06 -22.51
N LYS A 50 -3.81 -0.12 -21.60
CA LYS A 50 -2.37 -0.05 -21.91
C LYS A 50 -1.71 -1.41 -22.06
N GLY A 51 -2.42 -2.50 -21.75
CA GLY A 51 -1.94 -3.87 -21.90
C GLY A 51 -1.90 -4.65 -20.59
N GLU A 52 -1.96 -5.98 -20.68
CA GLU A 52 -2.01 -6.88 -19.53
C GLU A 52 -0.75 -6.79 -18.63
N GLU A 53 0.40 -6.48 -19.22
CA GLU A 53 1.66 -6.24 -18.52
C GLU A 53 1.57 -5.12 -17.48
N TRP A 54 0.83 -4.05 -17.78
CA TRP A 54 0.62 -2.94 -16.86
C TRP A 54 -0.28 -3.31 -15.69
N ALA A 55 -1.33 -4.08 -15.95
CA ALA A 55 -2.19 -4.60 -14.90
C ALA A 55 -1.38 -5.50 -13.94
N ALA A 56 -0.55 -6.40 -14.48
CA ALA A 56 0.32 -7.25 -13.67
C ALA A 56 1.35 -6.45 -12.85
N PHE A 57 2.00 -5.47 -13.46
CA PHE A 57 2.94 -4.56 -12.77
C PHE A 57 2.29 -3.81 -11.62
N ILE A 58 1.10 -3.25 -11.84
CA ILE A 58 0.36 -2.49 -10.82
C ILE A 58 -0.06 -3.39 -9.65
N LEU A 59 -0.55 -4.60 -9.94
CA LEU A 59 -0.94 -5.56 -8.91
C LEU A 59 0.27 -5.98 -8.06
N ASP A 60 1.43 -6.23 -8.68
CA ASP A 60 2.67 -6.53 -7.98
C ASP A 60 3.14 -5.35 -7.11
N TYR A 61 3.13 -4.13 -7.66
CA TYR A 61 3.49 -2.92 -6.91
C TYR A 61 2.61 -2.74 -5.68
N GLN A 62 1.28 -2.90 -5.81
CA GLN A 62 0.34 -2.73 -4.71
C GLN A 62 0.60 -3.73 -3.58
N ARG A 63 0.92 -4.99 -3.90
CA ARG A 63 1.23 -6.04 -2.92
C ARG A 63 2.53 -5.76 -2.16
N LYS A 64 3.52 -5.16 -2.82
CA LYS A 64 4.81 -4.82 -2.22
C LYS A 64 4.81 -3.50 -1.44
N HIS A 65 3.91 -2.59 -1.78
CA HIS A 65 3.94 -1.19 -1.30
C HIS A 65 2.60 -0.73 -0.73
N GLY A 66 2.21 -1.35 0.39
CA GLY A 66 1.15 -0.85 1.27
C GLY A 66 1.48 0.54 1.85
N GLY A 67 0.46 1.31 2.21
CA GLY A 67 0.63 2.61 2.90
C GLY A 67 1.11 3.79 2.04
N VAL A 68 1.61 3.57 0.82
CA VAL A 68 1.99 4.66 -0.10
C VAL A 68 0.74 5.40 -0.60
N SER A 69 0.82 6.73 -0.68
CA SER A 69 -0.32 7.56 -1.06
C SER A 69 -0.76 7.31 -2.51
N ARG A 70 -2.05 7.49 -2.78
CA ARG A 70 -2.63 7.32 -4.12
C ARG A 70 -1.96 8.23 -5.17
N ARG A 71 -1.69 9.49 -4.81
CA ARG A 71 -1.01 10.46 -5.68
C ARG A 71 0.39 10.00 -6.04
N GLU A 72 1.17 9.51 -5.08
CA GLU A 72 2.52 9.00 -5.34
C GLU A 72 2.49 7.76 -6.23
N LYS A 73 1.50 6.89 -6.06
CA LYS A 73 1.29 5.73 -6.95
C LYS A 73 1.02 6.17 -8.39
N PHE A 74 0.09 7.09 -8.62
CA PHE A 74 -0.17 7.59 -9.98
C PHE A 74 1.03 8.31 -10.58
N LYS A 75 1.77 9.09 -9.78
CA LYS A 75 3.03 9.71 -10.21
C LYS A 75 4.03 8.66 -10.67
N HIS A 76 4.21 7.61 -9.88
CA HIS A 76 5.10 6.50 -10.21
C HIS A 76 4.65 5.75 -11.47
N PHE A 77 3.36 5.43 -11.59
CA PHE A 77 2.82 4.67 -12.73
C PHE A 77 2.89 5.48 -14.03
N ASP A 78 2.42 6.74 -14.04
CA ASP A 78 2.51 7.58 -15.25
C ASP A 78 3.97 7.83 -15.63
N LYS A 79 4.88 8.07 -14.67
CA LYS A 79 6.32 8.23 -14.98
C LYS A 79 6.94 6.97 -15.56
N THR A 80 6.64 5.81 -15.00
CA THR A 80 7.18 4.52 -15.46
C THR A 80 6.63 4.16 -16.84
N MET A 81 5.36 4.50 -17.12
CA MET A 81 4.69 4.17 -18.37
C MET A 81 4.96 5.16 -19.51
N LEU A 82 4.93 6.45 -19.21
CA LEU A 82 5.01 7.52 -20.21
C LEU A 82 6.41 8.16 -20.28
N GLY A 83 7.30 7.82 -19.35
CA GLY A 83 8.64 8.40 -19.26
C GLY A 83 8.68 9.85 -18.77
N GLN A 84 7.55 10.41 -18.33
CA GLN A 84 7.44 11.80 -17.91
C GLN A 84 6.58 11.97 -16.66
N GLU A 85 6.82 13.03 -15.90
CA GLU A 85 6.03 13.35 -14.72
C GLU A 85 4.61 13.80 -15.13
N PRO A 86 3.55 13.27 -14.51
CA PRO A 86 2.19 13.72 -14.79
C PRO A 86 1.95 15.13 -14.25
N THR A 87 1.03 15.85 -14.90
CA THR A 87 0.56 17.15 -14.41
C THR A 87 -0.37 16.98 -13.22
N GLU A 88 -0.61 18.08 -12.49
CA GLU A 88 -1.56 18.08 -11.37
C GLU A 88 -2.99 17.79 -11.82
N GLU A 89 -3.40 18.26 -13.00
CA GLU A 89 -4.71 17.95 -13.60
C GLU A 89 -4.84 16.45 -13.87
N ARG A 90 -3.78 15.83 -14.40
CA ARG A 90 -3.74 14.40 -14.66
C ARG A 90 -3.83 13.59 -13.36
N LEU A 91 -3.08 13.97 -12.33
CA LEU A 91 -3.13 13.31 -11.01
C LEU A 91 -4.51 13.45 -10.35
N SER A 92 -5.13 14.63 -10.46
CA SER A 92 -6.49 14.88 -9.96
C SER A 92 -7.52 14.01 -10.68
N PHE A 93 -7.47 13.99 -12.01
CA PHE A 93 -8.34 13.16 -12.84
C PHE A 93 -8.22 11.67 -12.48
N LEU A 94 -7.00 11.15 -12.40
CA LEU A 94 -6.74 9.76 -12.01
C LEU A 94 -7.24 9.45 -10.61
N SER A 95 -7.03 10.37 -9.66
CA SER A 95 -7.49 10.23 -8.29
C SER A 95 -9.01 10.19 -8.19
N GLN A 96 -9.72 10.99 -8.99
CA GLN A 96 -11.17 10.97 -9.05
C GLN A 96 -11.68 9.66 -9.65
N ARG A 97 -11.14 9.23 -10.79
CA ARG A 97 -11.53 7.95 -11.41
C ARG A 97 -11.35 6.77 -10.46
N PHE A 98 -10.26 6.75 -9.71
CA PHE A 98 -10.05 5.74 -8.69
C PHE A 98 -11.13 5.78 -7.60
N THR A 99 -11.46 6.97 -7.09
CA THR A 99 -12.53 7.12 -6.10
C THR A 99 -13.83 6.55 -6.63
N ASP A 100 -14.20 6.85 -7.86
CA ASP A 100 -15.48 6.41 -8.46
C ASP A 100 -15.54 4.88 -8.60
N ILE A 101 -14.46 4.27 -9.12
CA ILE A 101 -14.34 2.80 -9.28
C ILE A 101 -14.40 2.12 -7.91
N VAL A 102 -13.59 2.58 -6.96
CA VAL A 102 -13.50 1.99 -5.63
C VAL A 102 -14.80 2.14 -4.86
N PHE A 103 -15.42 3.33 -4.87
CA PHE A 103 -16.68 3.56 -4.18
C PHE A 103 -17.76 2.58 -4.65
N LYS A 104 -17.90 2.40 -5.97
CA LYS A 104 -18.87 1.44 -6.53
C LYS A 104 -18.63 0.02 -6.06
N LYS A 105 -17.37 -0.43 -6.02
CA LYS A 105 -16.99 -1.80 -5.63
C LYS A 105 -17.06 -2.03 -4.12
N LEU A 106 -16.77 -0.99 -3.31
CA LEU A 106 -16.80 -1.06 -1.85
C LEU A 106 -18.19 -1.37 -1.31
N LEU A 107 -19.26 -0.94 -1.98
CA LEU A 107 -20.64 -1.19 -1.54
C LEU A 107 -21.00 -2.68 -1.47
N SER A 108 -20.24 -3.53 -2.16
CA SER A 108 -20.40 -4.99 -2.16
C SER A 108 -19.29 -5.73 -1.40
N ALA A 109 -18.35 -5.03 -0.77
CA ALA A 109 -17.22 -5.65 -0.07
C ALA A 109 -17.69 -6.28 1.25
N PRO A 110 -17.32 -7.53 1.56
CA PRO A 110 -17.64 -8.14 2.83
C PRO A 110 -16.74 -7.60 3.96
N PHE A 111 -17.16 -7.73 5.20
CA PHE A 111 -16.28 -7.55 6.36
C PHE A 111 -15.29 -8.73 6.45
N ILE A 112 -14.11 -8.48 7.03
CA ILE A 112 -13.14 -9.54 7.34
C ILE A 112 -13.73 -10.43 8.46
N PRO A 113 -13.68 -11.79 8.34
CA PRO A 113 -14.22 -12.73 9.34
C PRO A 113 -13.56 -12.67 10.72
#